data_AF-A0A937HFK5-F1
#
_entry.id   AF-A0A937HFK5-F1
#
_cell.length_a   1.000
_cell.length_b   1.000
_cell.length_c   1.000
_cell.angle_alpha   90.00
_cell.angle_beta   90.00
_cell.angle_gamma   90.00
#
_symmetry.space_group_name_H-M   'P 1'
#
loop_
_entity.id
_entity.type
_entity.pdbx_description
1 polymer ?
#
loop_
_entity_poly.entity_id
_entity_poly.type
_entity_poly.pdbx_seq_one_letter_code
_entity_poly.pdbx_strand_id
1 'polypeptide(L)' 'MKIGIIGAMEPEVILLQRHLKQSTEHSLSGIQFTTGILNNIEVIILQSGIGKVS' A
#
# COMPACT_ATOMS: atom_id res chain seq x y z
N MET A 1 3.71 -13.40 9.01
CA MET A 1 4.72 -12.60 8.28
C MET A 1 3.95 -11.59 7.44
N LYS A 2 4.29 -10.29 7.48
CA LYS A 2 3.61 -9.25 6.69
C LYS A 2 4.57 -8.68 5.66
N ILE A 3 4.10 -8.42 4.44
CA ILE A 3 4.90 -7.83 3.36
C ILE A 3 4.54 -6.35 3.24
N GLY A 4 5.55 -5.47 3.27
CA GLY A 4 5.38 -4.05 2.95
C GLY A 4 5.73 -3.79 1.49
N ILE A 5 4.83 -3.16 0.75
CA ILE A 5 5.05 -2.70 -0.63
C ILE A 5 5.00 -1.17 -0.63
N ILE A 6 6.06 -0.54 -1.12
CA ILE A 6 6.17 0.91 -1.20
C ILE A 6 6.18 1.30 -2.67
N GLY A 7 5.14 2.00 -3.11
CA GLY A 7 5.03 2.53 -4.47
C GLY A 7 5.28 4.03 -4.48
N ALA A 8 6.06 4.51 -5.44
CA ALA A 8 6.32 5.94 -5.63
C ALA A 8 5.23 6.60 -6.48
N MET A 9 4.67 5.87 -7.46
CA MET A 9 3.68 6.38 -8.40
C MET A 9 2.30 5.78 -8.15
N GLU A 10 1.29 6.62 -8.27
CA GLU A 10 -0.13 6.31 -8.02
C GLU A 10 -0.68 5.15 -8.87
N PRO A 11 -0.37 5.01 -10.18
CA PRO A 11 -0.90 3.90 -10.99
C PRO A 11 -0.43 2.52 -10.53
N GLU A 12 0.80 2.40 -10.02
CA GLU A 12 1.37 1.13 -9.53
C GLU A 12 0.65 0.68 -8.25
N VAL A 13 0.40 1.63 -7.36
CA VAL A 13 -0.29 1.43 -6.09
C VAL A 13 -1.75 1.04 -6.32
N ILE A 14 -2.47 1.75 -7.20
CA ILE A 14 -3.88 1.47 -7.52
C ILE A 14 -4.03 0.06 -8.10
N LEU A 15 -3.13 -0.37 -8.99
CA LEU A 15 -3.19 -1.71 -9.57
C LEU A 15 -3.08 -2.79 -8.49
N LEU A 16 -2.16 -2.63 -7.53
CA LEU A 16 -1.99 -3.59 -6.44
C LEU A 16 -3.17 -3.56 -5.46
N GLN A 17 -3.68 -2.36 -5.14
CA GLN A 17 -4.88 -2.20 -4.29
C GLN A 17 -6.11 -2.89 -4.87
N ARG A 18 -6.29 -2.88 -6.20
CA ARG A 18 -7.40 -3.59 -6.86
C ARG A 18 -7.36 -5.12 -6.69
N HIS A 19 -6.17 -5.69 -6.46
CA HIS A 19 -6.00 -7.13 -6.28
C HIS A 19 -6.06 -7.57 -4.80
N LEU A 20 -6.05 -6.61 -3.87
CA LEU A 20 -6.16 -6.89 -2.44
C LEU A 20 -7.56 -7.39 -2.07
N LYS A 21 -7.60 -8.41 -1.23
CA LYS A 21 -8.81 -8.87 -0.53
C LYS A 21 -8.81 -8.32 0.89
N GLN A 22 -9.99 -8.09 1.45
CA GLN A 22 -10.14 -7.53 2.80
C GLN A 22 -9.30 -6.25 3.00
N SER A 23 -9.33 -5.36 2.00
CA SER A 23 -8.60 -4.11 2.04
C SER A 23 -9.16 -3.18 3.11
N THR A 24 -8.28 -2.56 3.88
CA THR A 24 -8.60 -1.50 4.85
C THR A 24 -7.63 -0.36 4.61
N GLU A 25 -8.16 0.85 4.41
CA GLU A 25 -7.36 2.07 4.30
C GLU A 25 -7.09 2.64 5.68
N HIS A 26 -5.87 3.12 5.87
CA HIS A 26 -5.41 3.74 7.10
C HIS A 26 -4.72 5.06 6.76
N SER A 27 -4.82 6.00 7.68
CA SER A 27 -4.08 7.27 7.61
C SER A 27 -3.36 7.49 8.94
N LEU A 28 -2.04 7.63 8.89
CA LEU A 28 -1.20 7.89 10.05
C LEU A 28 -0.25 9.04 9.74
N SER A 29 -0.31 10.12 10.53
CA SER A 29 0.58 11.28 10.36
C SER A 29 0.61 11.86 8.95
N GLY A 30 -0.52 11.82 8.23
CA GLY A 30 -0.64 12.30 6.85
C GLY A 30 -0.23 11.28 5.78
N ILE A 31 0.26 10.11 6.18
CA ILE A 31 0.64 9.01 5.31
C ILE A 31 -0.55 8.07 5.15
N GLN A 32 -0.95 7.82 3.91
CA GLN A 32 -2.00 6.86 3.58
C GLN A 32 -1.37 5.50 3.24
N PHE A 33 -1.89 4.45 3.86
CA PHE A 33 -1.50 3.08 3.55
C PHE A 33 -2.71 2.15 3.61
N THR A 34 -2.70 1.12 2.78
CA THR A 34 -3.77 0.13 2.69
C THR A 34 -3.26 -1.22 3.14
N THR A 35 -3.97 -1.88 4.03
CA THR A 35 -3.67 -3.26 4.45
C THR A 35 -4.66 -4.23 3.85
N GLY A 36 -4.26 -5.46 3.58
CA GLY A 36 -5.19 -6.53 3.26
C GLY A 36 -4.46 -7.84 2.94
N ILE A 37 -5.11 -8.71 2.18
CA ILE A 37 -4.61 -10.03 1.82
C ILE A 37 -4.42 -10.13 0.32
N LEU A 38 -3.20 -10.45 -0.11
CA LEU A 38 -2.87 -10.80 -1.49
C LEU A 38 -2.33 -12.23 -1.49
N ASN A 39 -2.93 -13.14 -2.28
CA ASN A 39 -2.50 -14.54 -2.36
C ASN A 39 -2.31 -15.22 -0.99
N ASN A 40 -3.27 -15.04 -0.06
CA ASN A 40 -3.22 -15.54 1.32
C ASN A 40 -2.10 -14.97 2.21
N ILE A 41 -1.44 -13.91 1.78
CA ILE A 41 -0.40 -13.21 2.54
C ILE A 41 -0.91 -11.84 2.95
N GLU A 42 -0.67 -11.47 4.22
CA GLU A 42 -0.95 -10.12 4.69
C GLU A 42 0.04 -9.12 4.09
N VAL A 43 -0.50 -8.08 3.46
CA VAL A 43 0.25 -7.04 2.76
C VAL A 43 -0.15 -5.66 3.25
N ILE A 44 0.83 -4.78 3.31
CA ILE A 44 0.69 -3.35 3.59
C ILE A 44 1.21 -2.61 2.37
N ILE A 45 0.40 -1.76 1.77
CA ILE A 45 0.76 -0.95 0.60
C ILE A 45 0.81 0.51 1.02
N LEU A 46 1.95 1.15 0.80
CA LEU A 46 2.23 2.54 1.09
C LEU A 46 2.49 3.29 -0.22
N GLN A 47 2.00 4.52 -0.32
CA GLN A 47 2.45 5.46 -1.34
C GLN A 47 3.47 6.42 -0.72
N SER A 48 4.73 6.39 -1.17
CA SER A 48 5.80 7.27 -0.66
C SER A 48 5.88 8.62 -1.37
N GLY A 49 5.21 8.77 -2.52
CA GLY A 49 5.42 9.92 -3.41
C GLY A 49 6.76 9.85 -4.16
N ILE A 50 7.00 10.85 -5.01
CA ILE A 50 8.16 10.93 -5.90
C ILE A 50 9.21 11.86 -5.29
N GLY A 51 10.37 11.34 -4.93
CA GLY A 51 11.48 12.14 -4.41
C GLY A 51 12.30 11.39 -3.35
N LYS A 52 13.38 12.02 -2.88
CA LYS A 52 14.29 11.45 -1.86
C LYS A 52 13.83 11.71 -0.41
N VAL A 53 12.93 12.67 -0.22
CA VAL A 53 12.52 13.21 1.09
C VAL A 53 10.99 13.40 1.12
N SER A 54 10.26 12.40 0.66
CA SER A 54 8.80 12.38 0.72
C SER A 54 8.34 11.35 1.74
#